data_AF-A0A9N9FSH3-F1
#
_entry.id   AF-A0A9N9FSH3-F1
#
_cell.length_a   1.000
_cell.length_b   1.000
_cell.length_c   1.000
_cell.angle_alpha   90.00
_cell.angle_beta   90.00
_cell.angle_gamma   90.00
#
_symmetry.space_group_name_H-M   'P 1'
#
loop_
_entity.id
_entity.type
_entity.pdbx_description
1 polymer ?
#
loop_
_entity_poly.entity_id
_entity_poly.type
_entity_poly.pdbx_seq_one_letter_code
_entity_poly.pdbx_strand_id
1 'polypeptide(L)'
;MAERIGISLEKLNNKLSNLLEENKRLKQQHKDLQEENQRINSDFGEKLQEKDEQLEKLQQKISNLETQKNEFEIISQTLEKTLELLELGGEQNNSQTLTFPLNDNDSIQLAKNFTNSSKHSWSSYNKDNIRIVVGLDFGTTYSGFAYSHVINPQNIIAHDHWHEYSGFSKINTVLKYDDEYEKVISWGATALAEKPTRRKKVGSVPPIELFKLHLSDLPNKFKPKLPFSLDYKKVIIDYLREIGKVMKEAIVMRWPNTDFFKNVLLVLTFPAEYSEKARSTMRECVYNAGLINDINSTTLQFITEPEAAAICCMKLLREHDLKTGTNFMVVDCGGGTVDLTTRKLINRNHLGEITERFLWKKLGHSAMELLKENHYGQMQYLIQEFNRQCKFQFTGEVQGFRPYNLYLDDTIPVIKQYITGENRAILEETEWEVELVLLKHVQKRIKQEFQHIVRIISIPSKPMVAIERGTVMYGLSMNSDSNVIASRILKYTYGVKVRKCWTKDDPIHRKVHDGRIDKFDCLVKRGTPMNVNQEITCTYLPLYPTQTKVVFYLYYTQEYDAQYCDEPGMKLLGKLNMDLPGAGLDKLSFGLAFGQMEVTATVKNETNEQKSKINFEFDV
;
A
#
# COMPACT_ATOMS: atom_id res chain seq x y z
N MET A 1 -33.94 -45.64 67.83
CA MET A 1 -32.87 -45.87 66.82
C MET A 1 -33.46 -46.03 65.42
N ALA A 2 -34.44 -46.91 65.21
CA ALA A 2 -35.08 -47.19 63.91
C ALA A 2 -35.52 -45.94 63.12
N GLU A 3 -36.21 -44.96 63.74
CA GLU A 3 -36.70 -43.76 63.05
C GLU A 3 -35.59 -42.97 62.33
N ARG A 4 -34.42 -42.79 62.96
CA ARG A 4 -33.29 -42.08 62.34
C ARG A 4 -32.75 -42.83 61.11
N ILE A 5 -32.86 -44.16 61.10
CA ILE A 5 -32.48 -45.00 59.95
C ILE A 5 -33.53 -44.85 58.84
N GLY A 6 -34.83 -44.88 59.18
CA GLY A 6 -35.94 -44.66 58.24
C GLY A 6 -35.84 -43.31 57.52
N ILE A 7 -35.72 -42.20 58.27
CA ILE A 7 -35.59 -40.84 57.71
C ILE A 7 -34.32 -40.71 56.85
N SER A 8 -33.25 -41.42 57.18
CA SER A 8 -32.02 -41.42 56.37
C SER A 8 -32.16 -42.22 55.07
N LEU A 9 -32.88 -43.34 55.10
CA LEU A 9 -33.19 -44.14 53.91
C LEU A 9 -34.13 -43.39 52.96
N GLU A 10 -35.17 -42.75 53.49
CA GLU A 10 -36.12 -41.96 52.71
C GLU A 10 -35.43 -40.79 51.98
N LYS A 11 -34.56 -40.05 52.68
CA LYS A 11 -33.75 -39.00 52.05
C LYS A 11 -32.81 -39.53 50.97
N LEU A 12 -32.23 -40.72 51.16
CA LEU A 12 -31.37 -41.36 50.16
C LEU A 12 -32.18 -41.77 48.92
N ASN A 13 -33.36 -42.36 49.12
CA ASN A 13 -34.25 -42.82 48.06
C ASN A 13 -34.81 -41.66 47.21
N ASN A 14 -35.20 -40.55 47.86
CA ASN A 14 -35.63 -39.34 47.16
C ASN A 14 -34.48 -38.73 46.34
N LYS A 15 -33.24 -38.70 46.88
CA LYS A 15 -32.07 -38.24 46.11
C LYS A 15 -31.74 -39.15 44.93
N LEU A 16 -31.90 -40.47 45.08
CA LEU A 16 -31.74 -41.44 43.98
C LEU A 16 -32.81 -41.25 42.89
N SER A 17 -34.06 -41.00 43.27
CA SER A 17 -35.17 -40.73 42.33
C SER A 17 -34.89 -39.48 41.49
N ASN A 18 -34.49 -38.38 42.13
CA ASN A 18 -34.13 -37.13 41.43
C ASN A 18 -32.98 -37.34 40.43
N LEU A 19 -31.93 -38.08 40.83
CA LEU A 19 -30.79 -38.40 39.96
C LEU A 19 -31.20 -39.31 38.78
N LEU A 20 -32.16 -40.22 38.96
CA LEU A 20 -32.70 -41.04 37.87
C LEU A 20 -33.52 -40.21 36.87
N GLU A 21 -34.26 -39.22 37.35
CA GLU A 21 -35.04 -38.29 36.50
C GLU A 21 -34.13 -37.31 35.75
N GLU A 22 -33.11 -36.77 36.40
CA GLU A 22 -32.06 -35.96 35.79
C GLU A 22 -31.28 -36.75 34.73
N ASN A 23 -30.94 -38.02 35.01
CA ASN A 23 -30.26 -38.89 34.03
C ASN A 23 -31.14 -39.21 32.81
N LYS A 24 -32.47 -39.32 32.97
CA LYS A 24 -33.41 -39.42 31.84
C LYS A 24 -33.42 -38.13 31.01
N ARG A 25 -33.48 -36.97 31.66
CA ARG A 25 -33.47 -35.65 30.99
C ARG A 25 -32.19 -35.44 30.18
N LEU A 26 -31.03 -35.72 30.76
CA LEU A 26 -29.73 -35.63 30.08
C LEU A 26 -29.62 -36.57 28.87
N LYS A 27 -30.16 -37.80 28.97
CA LYS A 27 -30.23 -38.73 27.83
C LYS A 27 -31.12 -38.23 26.70
N GLN A 28 -32.25 -37.58 27.02
CA GLN A 28 -33.09 -36.95 26.00
C GLN A 28 -32.35 -35.80 25.32
N GLN A 29 -31.78 -34.86 26.09
CA GLN A 29 -31.01 -33.73 25.53
C GLN A 29 -29.83 -34.19 24.65
N HIS A 30 -29.15 -35.28 25.01
CA HIS A 30 -28.09 -35.87 24.17
C HIS A 30 -28.64 -36.42 22.85
N LYS A 31 -29.82 -37.06 22.86
CA LYS A 31 -30.49 -37.53 21.64
C LYS A 31 -30.92 -36.36 20.75
N ASP A 32 -31.50 -35.31 21.35
CA ASP A 32 -31.94 -34.11 20.65
C ASP A 32 -30.75 -33.41 19.96
N LEU A 33 -29.61 -33.26 20.67
CA LEU A 33 -28.37 -32.70 20.12
C LEU A 33 -27.74 -33.58 19.02
N GLN A 34 -27.90 -34.91 19.07
CA GLN A 34 -27.44 -35.79 17.99
C GLN A 34 -28.30 -35.64 16.73
N GLU A 35 -29.62 -35.51 16.86
CA GLU A 35 -30.51 -35.22 15.73
C GLU A 35 -30.27 -33.83 15.14
N GLU A 36 -29.99 -32.82 15.98
CA GLU A 36 -29.62 -31.47 15.53
C GLU A 36 -28.29 -31.48 14.76
N ASN A 37 -27.25 -32.15 15.26
CA ASN A 37 -25.98 -32.31 14.55
C ASN A 37 -26.15 -33.04 13.20
N GLN A 38 -27.04 -34.04 13.10
CA GLN A 38 -27.32 -34.69 11.83
C GLN A 38 -27.98 -33.74 10.82
N ARG A 39 -28.93 -32.90 11.26
CA ARG A 39 -29.56 -31.86 10.41
C ARG A 39 -28.55 -30.83 9.94
N ILE A 40 -27.70 -30.32 10.84
CA ILE A 40 -26.67 -29.32 10.51
C ILE A 40 -25.69 -29.88 9.46
N ASN A 41 -25.25 -31.14 9.61
CA ASN A 41 -24.35 -31.75 8.62
C ASN A 41 -25.02 -31.97 7.25
N SER A 42 -26.33 -32.27 7.20
CA SER A 42 -27.08 -32.35 5.93
C SER A 42 -27.18 -30.99 5.25
N ASP A 43 -27.61 -29.96 6.00
CA ASP A 43 -27.77 -28.59 5.52
C ASP A 43 -26.43 -27.97 5.05
N PHE A 44 -25.32 -28.30 5.72
CA PHE A 44 -23.98 -27.90 5.30
C PHE A 44 -23.49 -28.66 4.06
N GLY A 45 -23.86 -29.93 3.91
CA GLY A 45 -23.57 -30.74 2.72
C GLY A 45 -24.31 -30.23 1.47
N GLU A 46 -25.61 -29.94 1.58
CA GLU A 46 -26.42 -29.34 0.52
C GLU A 46 -25.85 -27.97 0.09
N LYS A 47 -25.49 -27.11 1.06
CA LYS A 47 -24.84 -25.82 0.80
C LYS A 47 -23.45 -25.94 0.17
N LEU A 48 -22.69 -26.99 0.47
CA LEU A 48 -21.40 -27.25 -0.19
C LEU A 48 -21.62 -27.65 -1.66
N GLN A 49 -22.55 -28.57 -1.91
CA GLN A 49 -22.88 -29.03 -3.26
C GLN A 49 -23.45 -27.89 -4.14
N GLU A 50 -24.27 -26.99 -3.59
CA GLU A 50 -24.73 -25.78 -4.30
C GLU A 50 -23.55 -24.85 -4.66
N LYS A 51 -22.50 -24.79 -3.84
CA LYS A 51 -21.29 -23.99 -4.10
C LYS A 51 -20.38 -24.62 -5.14
N ASP A 52 -20.24 -25.95 -5.14
CA ASP A 52 -19.47 -26.66 -6.16
C ASP A 52 -20.15 -26.53 -7.55
N GLU A 53 -21.48 -26.66 -7.62
CA GLU A 53 -22.24 -26.35 -8.84
C GLU A 53 -22.07 -24.89 -9.32
N GLN A 54 -22.02 -23.92 -8.39
CA GLN A 54 -21.78 -22.52 -8.73
C GLN A 54 -20.33 -22.29 -9.21
N LEU A 55 -19.36 -23.03 -8.67
CA LEU A 55 -17.96 -22.97 -9.07
C LEU A 55 -17.76 -23.55 -10.48
N GLU A 56 -18.35 -24.70 -10.78
CA GLU A 56 -18.27 -25.32 -12.11
C GLU A 56 -18.90 -24.44 -13.20
N LYS A 57 -20.09 -23.87 -12.92
CA LYS A 57 -20.75 -22.88 -13.80
C LYS A 57 -19.91 -21.62 -14.01
N LEU A 58 -19.13 -21.19 -13.02
CA LEU A 58 -18.18 -20.07 -13.16
C LEU A 58 -16.94 -20.45 -13.98
N GLN A 59 -16.36 -21.63 -13.76
CA GLN A 59 -15.21 -22.12 -14.53
C GLN A 59 -15.54 -22.24 -16.03
N GLN A 60 -16.69 -22.81 -16.37
CA GLN A 60 -17.12 -22.91 -17.77
C GLN A 60 -17.41 -21.53 -18.40
N LYS A 61 -17.90 -20.56 -17.60
CA LYS A 61 -18.06 -19.17 -18.05
C LYS A 61 -16.73 -18.45 -18.26
N ILE A 62 -15.70 -18.76 -17.48
CA ILE A 62 -14.33 -18.26 -17.68
C ILE A 62 -13.75 -18.82 -18.99
N SER A 63 -13.83 -20.13 -19.22
CA SER A 63 -13.35 -20.77 -20.46
C SER A 63 -14.01 -20.22 -21.73
N ASN A 64 -15.31 -19.92 -21.67
CA ASN A 64 -16.02 -19.23 -22.77
C ASN A 64 -15.51 -17.80 -22.99
N LEU A 65 -15.21 -17.04 -21.92
CA LEU A 65 -14.64 -15.69 -22.02
C LEU A 65 -13.19 -15.68 -22.51
N GLU A 66 -12.39 -16.70 -22.17
CA GLU A 66 -11.04 -16.90 -22.69
C GLU A 66 -11.05 -17.22 -24.19
N THR A 67 -12.01 -18.05 -24.62
CA THR A 67 -12.26 -18.33 -26.05
C THR A 67 -12.62 -17.03 -26.80
N GLN A 68 -13.57 -16.24 -26.29
CA GLN A 68 -13.94 -14.95 -26.87
C GLN A 68 -12.79 -13.94 -26.88
N LYS A 69 -11.96 -13.91 -25.82
CA LYS A 69 -10.76 -13.05 -25.78
C LYS A 69 -9.81 -13.41 -26.93
N ASN A 70 -9.56 -14.71 -27.16
CA ASN A 70 -8.69 -15.16 -28.24
C ASN A 70 -9.26 -14.78 -29.63
N GLU A 71 -10.57 -14.86 -29.83
CA GLU A 71 -11.23 -14.37 -31.06
C GLU A 71 -11.02 -12.85 -31.25
N PHE A 72 -11.25 -12.05 -30.21
CA PHE A 72 -10.99 -10.60 -30.26
C PHE A 72 -9.51 -10.26 -30.52
N GLU A 73 -8.57 -11.06 -29.99
CA GLU A 73 -7.14 -10.84 -30.16
C GLU A 73 -6.68 -11.19 -31.59
N ILE A 74 -7.27 -12.24 -32.20
CA ILE A 74 -7.10 -12.55 -33.63
C ILE A 74 -7.69 -11.45 -34.52
N ILE A 75 -8.87 -10.91 -34.17
CA ILE A 75 -9.49 -9.78 -34.89
C ILE A 75 -8.59 -8.54 -34.78
N SER A 76 -8.04 -8.23 -33.61
CA SER A 76 -7.12 -7.10 -33.39
C SER A 76 -5.86 -7.24 -34.26
N GLN A 77 -5.20 -8.40 -34.26
CA GLN A 77 -4.03 -8.66 -35.10
C GLN A 77 -4.34 -8.63 -36.60
N THR A 78 -5.58 -8.91 -36.99
CA THR A 78 -6.04 -8.81 -38.38
C THR A 78 -6.28 -7.35 -38.78
N LEU A 79 -6.86 -6.54 -37.90
CA LEU A 79 -7.02 -5.10 -38.10
C LEU A 79 -5.67 -4.37 -38.15
N GLU A 80 -4.73 -4.70 -37.26
CA GLU A 80 -3.37 -4.14 -37.28
C GLU A 80 -2.64 -4.43 -38.59
N LYS A 81 -2.70 -5.68 -39.10
CA LYS A 81 -2.15 -6.01 -40.43
C LYS A 81 -2.87 -5.32 -41.59
N THR A 82 -4.18 -5.07 -41.45
CA THR A 82 -4.95 -4.33 -42.47
C THR A 82 -4.55 -2.86 -42.48
N LEU A 83 -4.25 -2.27 -41.31
CA LEU A 83 -3.69 -0.92 -41.18
C LEU A 83 -2.27 -0.84 -41.78
N GLU A 84 -1.36 -1.78 -41.46
CA GLU A 84 -0.03 -1.83 -42.10
C GLU A 84 -0.12 -1.92 -43.64
N LEU A 85 -1.08 -2.68 -44.18
CA LEU A 85 -1.31 -2.78 -45.63
C LEU A 85 -1.87 -1.49 -46.25
N LEU A 86 -2.66 -0.72 -45.51
CA LEU A 86 -3.16 0.59 -45.94
C LEU A 86 -2.07 1.68 -45.88
N GLU A 87 -1.21 1.66 -44.85
CA GLU A 87 -0.09 2.60 -44.72
C GLU A 87 1.03 2.36 -45.77
N LEU A 88 1.09 1.17 -46.37
CA LEU A 88 2.00 0.82 -47.46
C LEU A 88 1.38 0.98 -48.87
N GLY A 89 0.10 1.35 -48.96
CA GLY A 89 -0.72 1.31 -50.18
C GLY A 89 -0.70 2.55 -51.07
N GLY A 90 0.46 2.95 -51.58
CA GLY A 90 0.57 4.05 -52.57
C GLY A 90 0.15 3.62 -53.99
N GLU A 91 -0.99 4.14 -54.46
CA GLU A 91 -1.51 4.07 -55.85
C GLU A 91 -1.50 2.70 -56.58
N GLN A 92 -2.66 2.02 -56.61
CA GLN A 92 -3.28 1.58 -57.88
C GLN A 92 -4.81 1.50 -57.74
N ASN A 93 -5.52 1.72 -58.85
CA ASN A 93 -6.98 1.82 -58.88
C ASN A 93 -7.67 0.44 -58.91
N ASN A 94 -8.63 0.22 -58.03
CA ASN A 94 -9.94 -0.31 -58.44
C ASN A 94 -11.04 0.03 -57.43
N SER A 95 -12.25 0.27 -57.93
CA SER A 95 -13.36 0.78 -57.11
C SER A 95 -14.13 -0.32 -56.38
N GLN A 96 -14.33 -0.17 -55.07
CA GLN A 96 -15.63 -0.47 -54.46
C GLN A 96 -15.83 0.36 -53.19
N THR A 97 -16.95 1.08 -53.12
CA THR A 97 -17.20 2.15 -52.14
C THR A 97 -17.91 1.61 -50.90
N LEU A 98 -17.34 1.84 -49.71
CA LEU A 98 -18.05 1.74 -48.42
C LEU A 98 -17.85 3.06 -47.66
N THR A 99 -18.91 3.85 -47.58
CA THR A 99 -18.92 5.15 -46.90
C THR A 99 -19.58 5.04 -45.53
N PHE A 100 -18.92 5.58 -44.50
CA PHE A 100 -19.54 5.93 -43.22
C PHE A 100 -19.12 7.36 -42.85
N PRO A 101 -20.08 8.27 -42.55
CA PRO A 101 -19.77 9.67 -42.29
C PRO A 101 -19.55 9.95 -40.79
N LEU A 102 -18.42 10.57 -40.45
CA LEU A 102 -18.23 11.29 -39.19
C LEU A 102 -17.48 12.61 -39.48
N ASN A 103 -17.77 13.66 -38.71
CA ASN A 103 -17.33 15.02 -39.01
C ASN A 103 -15.92 15.31 -38.47
N ASP A 104 -15.05 15.88 -39.30
CA ASP A 104 -13.82 16.52 -38.85
C ASP A 104 -14.09 17.87 -38.16
N ASN A 105 -13.61 18.02 -36.92
CA ASN A 105 -13.09 19.31 -36.41
C ASN A 105 -12.30 19.20 -35.09
N ASP A 106 -12.68 18.30 -34.17
CA ASP A 106 -12.09 18.26 -32.82
C ASP A 106 -10.66 17.66 -32.75
N SER A 107 -10.22 16.95 -33.79
CA SER A 107 -8.96 16.18 -33.80
C SER A 107 -7.67 17.03 -33.79
N ILE A 108 -7.74 18.34 -34.09
CA ILE A 108 -6.56 19.14 -34.51
C ILE A 108 -5.97 20.02 -33.38
N GLN A 109 -6.60 20.14 -32.21
CA GLN A 109 -6.02 20.90 -31.08
C GLN A 109 -5.09 20.08 -30.16
N LEU A 110 -5.29 18.77 -30.02
CA LEU A 110 -4.49 17.95 -29.09
C LEU A 110 -3.05 17.68 -29.58
N ALA A 111 -2.82 17.64 -30.89
CA ALA A 111 -1.53 17.26 -31.48
C ALA A 111 -0.43 18.34 -31.41
N LYS A 112 -0.74 19.57 -31.00
CA LYS A 112 0.19 20.72 -31.09
C LYS A 112 0.93 21.10 -29.79
N ASN A 113 0.58 20.49 -28.66
CA ASN A 113 1.15 20.83 -27.35
C ASN A 113 2.35 19.95 -26.91
N PHE A 114 2.76 18.97 -27.71
CA PHE A 114 3.78 17.97 -27.32
C PHE A 114 5.20 18.20 -27.86
N THR A 115 5.45 19.26 -28.65
CA THR A 115 6.72 19.43 -29.40
C THR A 115 7.68 20.51 -28.86
N ASN A 116 7.31 21.24 -27.81
CA ASN A 116 8.13 22.33 -27.22
C ASN A 116 8.57 22.03 -25.77
N SER A 117 9.38 21.00 -25.55
CA SER A 117 10.09 20.76 -24.27
C SER A 117 11.40 19.97 -24.46
N SER A 118 12.35 20.54 -25.20
CA SER A 118 13.59 19.85 -25.58
C SER A 118 14.86 20.71 -25.48
N LYS A 119 14.98 21.54 -24.43
CA LYS A 119 16.22 22.32 -24.18
C LYS A 119 16.51 22.77 -22.74
N HIS A 120 16.35 21.88 -21.75
CA HIS A 120 17.01 22.04 -20.45
C HIS A 120 17.86 20.82 -20.09
N SER A 121 19.18 20.98 -20.19
CA SER A 121 20.14 20.13 -19.47
C SER A 121 20.06 20.48 -17.98
N TRP A 122 19.78 19.48 -17.15
CA TRP A 122 19.78 19.62 -15.68
C TRP A 122 21.16 20.08 -15.21
N SER A 123 21.27 21.36 -14.89
CA SER A 123 22.50 22.04 -14.53
C SER A 123 22.36 22.63 -13.13
N SER A 124 23.31 22.28 -12.26
CA SER A 124 23.43 22.72 -10.86
C SER A 124 22.18 22.54 -9.97
N TYR A 125 22.16 21.42 -9.24
CA TYR A 125 21.21 21.19 -8.15
C TYR A 125 21.48 22.22 -7.03
N ASN A 126 20.63 23.24 -6.86
CA ASN A 126 20.85 24.32 -5.90
C ASN A 126 20.48 23.87 -4.45
N LYS A 127 21.25 22.91 -3.91
CA LYS A 127 21.09 22.36 -2.55
C LYS A 127 21.17 23.44 -1.47
N ASP A 128 21.94 24.49 -1.72
CA ASP A 128 22.33 25.55 -0.78
C ASP A 128 21.16 26.31 -0.15
N ASN A 129 19.96 26.24 -0.74
CA ASN A 129 18.77 26.92 -0.24
C ASN A 129 17.85 26.05 0.65
N ILE A 130 18.05 24.72 0.73
CA ILE A 130 17.28 23.84 1.61
C ILE A 130 17.78 23.98 3.05
N ARG A 131 16.90 24.44 3.95
CA ARG A 131 17.22 24.70 5.36
C ARG A 131 16.53 23.71 6.30
N ILE A 132 15.37 23.20 5.90
CA ILE A 132 14.50 22.37 6.72
C ILE A 132 14.09 21.14 5.90
N VAL A 133 14.01 19.99 6.57
CA VAL A 133 13.43 18.77 6.04
C VAL A 133 12.18 18.45 6.84
N VAL A 134 11.06 18.19 6.15
CA VAL A 134 9.82 17.70 6.75
C VAL A 134 9.51 16.32 6.19
N GLY A 135 9.37 15.34 7.06
CA GLY A 135 8.91 14.00 6.72
C GLY A 135 7.46 13.84 7.12
N LEU A 136 6.57 13.78 6.13
CA LEU A 136 5.14 13.54 6.30
C LEU A 136 4.84 12.05 6.10
N ASP A 137 4.34 11.40 7.14
CA ASP A 137 3.70 10.10 7.03
C ASP A 137 2.21 10.26 6.74
N PHE A 138 1.79 9.99 5.50
CA PHE A 138 0.38 9.98 5.10
C PHE A 138 -0.17 8.55 5.17
N GLY A 139 -0.35 8.02 6.39
CA GLY A 139 -0.87 6.67 6.62
C GLY A 139 -2.37 6.53 6.36
N THR A 140 -2.86 5.29 6.18
CA THR A 140 -4.25 5.01 5.77
C THR A 140 -5.30 5.36 6.83
N THR A 141 -4.98 5.15 8.11
CA THR A 141 -5.88 5.39 9.25
C THR A 141 -5.44 6.59 10.10
N TYR A 142 -4.14 6.87 10.11
CA TYR A 142 -3.49 7.94 10.86
C TYR A 142 -2.36 8.54 10.03
N SER A 143 -2.18 9.86 10.09
CA SER A 143 -1.03 10.57 9.53
C SER A 143 -0.26 11.28 10.63
N GLY A 144 1.02 11.57 10.41
CA GLY A 144 1.84 12.40 11.29
C GLY A 144 2.99 13.03 10.52
N PHE A 145 3.63 14.06 11.07
CA PHE A 145 4.84 14.61 10.45
C PHE A 145 5.92 14.91 11.48
N ALA A 146 7.17 14.78 11.05
CA ALA A 146 8.33 15.24 11.80
C ALA A 146 9.14 16.21 10.95
N TYR A 147 9.94 17.05 11.60
CA TYR A 147 10.75 18.06 10.93
C TYR A 147 12.09 18.29 11.63
N SER A 148 13.08 18.77 10.88
CA SER A 148 14.41 19.10 11.38
C SER A 148 15.08 20.17 10.53
N HIS A 149 15.99 20.93 11.12
CA HIS A 149 16.82 21.91 10.41
C HIS A 149 18.14 21.27 10.00
N VAL A 150 18.61 21.48 8.77
CA VAL A 150 19.78 20.78 8.21
C VAL A 150 21.08 20.96 9.02
N ILE A 151 21.20 22.10 9.72
CA ILE A 151 22.32 22.43 10.62
C ILE A 151 22.33 21.54 11.90
N ASN A 152 21.19 21.01 12.33
CA ASN A 152 21.08 20.14 13.51
C ASN A 152 20.31 18.85 13.17
N PRO A 153 20.89 17.94 12.37
CA PRO A 153 20.21 16.77 11.82
C PRO A 153 19.90 15.67 12.85
N GLN A 154 20.35 15.82 14.10
CA GLN A 154 19.97 14.91 15.19
C GLN A 154 18.71 15.38 15.93
N ASN A 155 18.42 16.70 15.91
CA ASN A 155 17.21 17.27 16.49
C ASN A 155 16.03 17.14 15.51
N ILE A 156 15.43 15.94 15.48
CA ILE A 156 14.23 15.64 14.71
C ILE A 156 13.03 15.71 15.66
N ILE A 157 12.16 16.69 15.42
CA ILE A 157 10.96 16.96 16.21
C ILE A 157 9.77 16.32 15.49
N ALA A 158 9.08 15.37 16.12
CA ALA A 158 7.77 14.94 15.66
C ALA A 158 6.71 15.95 16.13
N HIS A 159 5.74 16.29 15.29
CA HIS A 159 4.66 17.21 15.64
C HIS A 159 3.57 16.50 16.44
N ASP A 160 3.15 17.13 17.54
CA ASP A 160 2.23 16.57 18.54
C ASP A 160 1.20 17.59 19.08
N HIS A 161 0.98 18.71 18.38
CA HIS A 161 0.16 19.83 18.83
C HIS A 161 -1.06 20.08 17.92
N TRP A 162 -1.96 19.09 17.83
CA TRP A 162 -3.10 19.09 16.90
C TRP A 162 -4.34 19.83 17.44
N HIS A 163 -4.26 21.16 17.53
CA HIS A 163 -5.34 22.02 18.07
C HIS A 163 -5.88 21.52 19.44
N GLU A 164 -7.06 20.91 19.47
CA GLU A 164 -7.71 20.37 20.69
C GLU A 164 -7.07 19.07 21.20
N TYR A 165 -6.20 18.42 20.41
CA TYR A 165 -5.61 17.10 20.66
C TYR A 165 -4.08 17.16 20.80
N SER A 166 -3.60 17.91 21.80
CA SER A 166 -2.17 17.98 22.14
C SER A 166 -1.64 16.71 22.81
N GLY A 167 -0.41 16.31 22.50
CA GLY A 167 0.33 15.21 23.15
C GLY A 167 0.38 13.90 22.37
N PHE A 168 -0.16 13.85 21.14
CA PHE A 168 -0.17 12.65 20.29
C PHE A 168 0.55 12.92 18.98
N SER A 169 1.45 12.03 18.54
CA SER A 169 2.30 12.30 17.37
C SER A 169 1.64 12.05 16.00
N LYS A 170 0.39 11.57 15.98
CA LYS A 170 -0.39 11.32 14.78
C LYS A 170 -1.84 11.78 14.98
N ILE A 171 -2.50 12.14 13.88
CA ILE A 171 -3.91 12.53 13.77
C ILE A 171 -4.63 11.57 12.79
N ASN A 172 -5.95 11.38 12.93
CA ASN A 172 -6.70 10.46 12.07
C ASN A 172 -6.70 10.89 10.60
N THR A 173 -6.53 9.96 9.66
CA THR A 173 -6.63 10.21 8.21
C THR A 173 -8.09 10.22 7.77
N VAL A 174 -8.82 11.26 8.21
CA VAL A 174 -10.27 11.35 8.15
C VAL A 174 -10.72 12.79 7.82
N LEU A 175 -11.74 12.92 6.98
CA LEU A 175 -12.45 14.17 6.70
C LEU A 175 -13.94 14.04 7.00
N LYS A 176 -14.59 15.16 7.30
CA LYS A 176 -16.05 15.28 7.27
C LYS A 176 -16.44 16.53 6.50
N TYR A 177 -17.45 16.41 5.66
CA TYR A 177 -17.93 17.47 4.79
C TYR A 177 -19.27 18.05 5.26
N ASP A 178 -19.69 19.16 4.64
CA ASP A 178 -21.09 19.57 4.56
C ASP A 178 -21.93 18.53 3.79
N ASP A 179 -23.27 18.63 3.91
CA ASP A 179 -24.20 17.65 3.33
C ASP A 179 -24.16 17.60 1.79
N GLU A 180 -23.55 18.60 1.16
CA GLU A 180 -23.35 18.75 -0.29
C GLU A 180 -21.97 18.19 -0.76
N TYR A 181 -21.08 17.84 0.16
CA TYR A 181 -19.70 17.36 -0.06
C TYR A 181 -18.74 18.38 -0.72
N GLU A 182 -19.09 19.67 -0.69
CA GLU A 182 -18.25 20.74 -1.19
C GLU A 182 -17.09 21.05 -0.23
N LYS A 183 -17.40 21.30 1.05
CA LYS A 183 -16.47 21.94 2.01
C LYS A 183 -16.20 21.02 3.18
N VAL A 184 -14.94 20.92 3.58
CA VAL A 184 -14.54 20.24 4.82
C VAL A 184 -15.03 21.07 6.01
N ILE A 185 -15.85 20.49 6.87
CA ILE A 185 -16.33 21.13 8.11
C ILE A 185 -15.47 20.76 9.32
N SER A 186 -14.78 19.62 9.27
CA SER A 186 -13.88 19.12 10.32
C SER A 186 -12.96 18.03 9.76
N TRP A 187 -11.76 17.89 10.30
CA TRP A 187 -10.77 16.90 9.87
C TRP A 187 -10.04 16.27 11.07
N GLY A 188 -9.35 15.16 10.84
CA GLY A 188 -8.62 14.50 11.91
C GLY A 188 -9.54 13.92 12.98
N ALA A 189 -9.12 13.99 14.24
CA ALA A 189 -9.95 13.53 15.36
C ALA A 189 -11.27 14.31 15.50
N THR A 190 -11.30 15.60 15.12
CA THR A 190 -12.53 16.43 15.15
C THR A 190 -13.60 15.99 14.14
N ALA A 191 -13.23 15.21 13.11
CA ALA A 191 -14.18 14.62 12.18
C ALA A 191 -14.83 13.32 12.72
N LEU A 192 -14.21 12.68 13.71
CA LEU A 192 -14.76 11.54 14.43
C LEU A 192 -15.67 12.01 15.57
N ALA A 193 -16.33 11.06 16.22
CA ALA A 193 -17.33 11.38 17.24
C ALA A 193 -16.71 11.87 18.55
N GLU A 194 -17.15 13.05 18.98
CA GLU A 194 -17.06 13.54 20.37
C GLU A 194 -17.64 12.54 21.38
N LYS A 195 -17.26 12.70 22.66
CA LYS A 195 -17.77 11.90 23.79
C LYS A 195 -19.32 11.83 23.78
N PRO A 196 -19.92 10.62 23.88
CA PRO A 196 -21.36 10.46 23.67
C PRO A 196 -22.21 11.16 24.75
N THR A 197 -22.95 12.20 24.34
CA THR A 197 -24.01 12.81 25.14
C THR A 197 -25.35 12.11 24.91
N ARG A 198 -26.15 11.90 25.98
CA ARG A 198 -27.47 11.22 25.99
C ARG A 198 -28.57 11.81 25.06
N ARG A 199 -28.28 12.77 24.17
CA ARG A 199 -29.27 13.51 23.36
C ARG A 199 -28.84 13.86 21.91
N LYS A 200 -27.70 13.39 21.40
CA LYS A 200 -27.33 13.65 19.99
C LYS A 200 -28.25 12.88 19.02
N LYS A 201 -28.80 13.58 18.02
CA LYS A 201 -29.70 13.00 17.01
C LYS A 201 -28.95 12.03 16.08
N VAL A 202 -29.64 10.98 15.65
CA VAL A 202 -29.31 10.23 14.43
C VAL A 202 -29.55 11.16 13.23
N GLY A 203 -28.60 11.27 12.31
CA GLY A 203 -28.78 12.03 11.05
C GLY A 203 -27.62 12.90 10.57
N SER A 204 -26.43 12.91 11.21
CA SER A 204 -25.26 13.58 10.63
C SER A 204 -24.59 12.71 9.57
N VAL A 205 -24.19 13.29 8.44
CA VAL A 205 -23.34 12.63 7.42
C VAL A 205 -22.12 11.97 8.08
N PRO A 206 -21.80 10.70 7.74
CA PRO A 206 -20.65 10.00 8.30
C PRO A 206 -19.33 10.59 7.78
N PRO A 207 -18.25 10.52 8.58
CA PRO A 207 -16.93 10.89 8.10
C PRO A 207 -16.45 9.98 6.95
N ILE A 208 -15.60 10.54 6.08
CA ILE A 208 -14.93 9.86 5.00
C ILE A 208 -13.58 9.35 5.50
N GLU A 209 -13.45 8.02 5.60
CA GLU A 209 -12.30 7.32 6.17
C GLU A 209 -11.63 6.40 5.12
N LEU A 210 -10.38 5.98 5.38
CA LEU A 210 -9.63 5.00 4.58
C LEU A 210 -9.42 5.37 3.09
N PHE A 211 -9.70 6.60 2.68
CA PHE A 211 -9.71 7.03 1.28
C PHE A 211 -8.36 6.88 0.55
N LYS A 212 -7.23 6.82 1.27
CA LYS A 212 -5.91 6.43 0.70
C LYS A 212 -5.97 5.10 -0.06
N LEU A 213 -6.84 4.16 0.34
CA LEU A 213 -7.00 2.86 -0.32
C LEU A 213 -7.45 2.97 -1.80
N HIS A 214 -8.03 4.09 -2.25
CA HIS A 214 -8.39 4.27 -3.66
C HIS A 214 -7.17 4.30 -4.60
N LEU A 215 -6.00 4.70 -4.08
CA LEU A 215 -4.71 4.70 -4.78
C LEU A 215 -4.15 3.29 -5.00
N SER A 216 -4.55 2.31 -4.20
CA SER A 216 -4.09 0.92 -4.33
C SER A 216 -4.70 0.22 -5.54
N ASP A 217 -4.04 -0.83 -6.03
CA ASP A 217 -4.58 -1.69 -7.10
C ASP A 217 -5.66 -2.69 -6.59
N LEU A 218 -6.23 -2.47 -5.39
CA LEU A 218 -7.33 -3.29 -4.85
C LEU A 218 -8.57 -3.26 -5.78
N PRO A 219 -9.22 -4.42 -6.03
CA PRO A 219 -10.52 -4.46 -6.71
C PRO A 219 -11.56 -3.55 -6.05
N ASN A 220 -12.35 -2.82 -6.85
CA ASN A 220 -13.29 -1.80 -6.38
C ASN A 220 -14.25 -2.27 -5.27
N LYS A 221 -14.60 -3.55 -5.21
CA LYS A 221 -15.43 -4.15 -4.14
C LYS A 221 -14.81 -4.11 -2.73
N PHE A 222 -13.49 -3.86 -2.63
CA PHE A 222 -12.74 -3.75 -1.38
C PHE A 222 -12.30 -2.31 -1.06
N LYS A 223 -12.54 -1.35 -1.96
CA LYS A 223 -12.30 0.08 -1.70
C LYS A 223 -13.47 0.65 -0.89
N PRO A 224 -13.24 1.64 -0.02
CA PRO A 224 -14.34 2.25 0.74
C PRO A 224 -15.34 2.91 -0.23
N LYS A 225 -16.61 2.96 0.17
CA LYS A 225 -17.66 3.62 -0.62
C LYS A 225 -17.56 5.13 -0.39
N LEU A 226 -17.45 5.89 -1.48
CA LEU A 226 -17.57 7.35 -1.46
C LEU A 226 -18.96 7.79 -1.95
N PRO A 227 -19.44 8.97 -1.53
CA PRO A 227 -20.58 9.64 -2.17
C PRO A 227 -20.36 9.80 -3.68
N PHE A 228 -21.44 9.72 -4.47
CA PHE A 228 -21.34 9.77 -5.95
C PHE A 228 -20.73 11.07 -6.49
N SER A 229 -20.88 12.19 -5.77
CA SER A 229 -20.29 13.49 -6.10
C SER A 229 -18.81 13.64 -5.72
N LEU A 230 -18.23 12.71 -4.97
CA LEU A 230 -16.96 12.90 -4.27
C LEU A 230 -15.84 11.99 -4.82
N ASP A 231 -15.00 12.54 -5.69
CA ASP A 231 -13.78 11.87 -6.17
C ASP A 231 -12.76 11.70 -5.02
N TYR A 232 -12.13 10.53 -4.95
CA TYR A 232 -11.09 10.21 -3.96
C TYR A 232 -9.89 11.16 -4.05
N LYS A 233 -9.56 11.69 -5.25
CA LYS A 233 -8.52 12.72 -5.37
C LYS A 233 -8.89 13.98 -4.58
N LYS A 234 -10.15 14.45 -4.65
CA LYS A 234 -10.61 15.61 -3.86
C LYS A 234 -10.44 15.35 -2.36
N VAL A 235 -10.80 14.14 -1.88
CA VAL A 235 -10.63 13.77 -0.47
C VAL A 235 -9.15 13.79 -0.04
N ILE A 236 -8.23 13.27 -0.87
CA ILE A 236 -6.79 13.31 -0.60
C ILE A 236 -6.27 14.76 -0.62
N ILE A 237 -6.65 15.54 -1.64
CA ILE A 237 -6.25 16.95 -1.81
C ILE A 237 -6.71 17.80 -0.64
N ASP A 238 -7.98 17.68 -0.24
CA ASP A 238 -8.55 18.44 0.87
C ASP A 238 -7.87 18.05 2.20
N TYR A 239 -7.61 16.77 2.44
CA TYR A 239 -6.89 16.33 3.65
C TYR A 239 -5.43 16.81 3.69
N LEU A 240 -4.71 16.67 2.57
CA LEU A 240 -3.33 17.17 2.44
C LEU A 240 -3.26 18.71 2.59
N ARG A 241 -4.33 19.43 2.22
CA ARG A 241 -4.44 20.88 2.44
C ARG A 241 -4.58 21.22 3.92
N GLU A 242 -5.41 20.50 4.67
CA GLU A 242 -5.62 20.75 6.10
C GLU A 242 -4.37 20.44 6.94
N ILE A 243 -3.78 19.24 6.81
CA ILE A 243 -2.50 18.92 7.47
C ILE A 243 -1.36 19.84 6.97
N GLY A 244 -1.48 20.32 5.73
CA GLY A 244 -0.60 21.31 5.13
C GLY A 244 -0.60 22.68 5.80
N LYS A 245 -1.73 23.13 6.38
CA LYS A 245 -1.81 24.36 7.17
C LYS A 245 -1.00 24.21 8.46
N VAL A 246 -1.33 23.17 9.26
CA VAL A 246 -0.63 22.86 10.53
C VAL A 246 0.88 22.68 10.33
N MET A 247 1.28 22.00 9.25
CA MET A 247 2.68 21.83 8.88
C MET A 247 3.36 23.18 8.58
N LYS A 248 2.74 24.06 7.79
CA LYS A 248 3.28 25.40 7.49
C LYS A 248 3.35 26.28 8.73
N GLU A 249 2.29 26.28 9.54
CA GLU A 249 2.21 27.02 10.80
C GLU A 249 3.30 26.58 11.79
N ALA A 250 3.50 25.27 11.99
CA ALA A 250 4.57 24.74 12.85
C ALA A 250 5.97 25.14 12.36
N ILE A 251 6.20 25.13 11.04
CA ILE A 251 7.47 25.56 10.44
C ILE A 251 7.71 27.07 10.61
N VAL A 252 6.71 27.91 10.32
CA VAL A 252 6.83 29.38 10.47
C VAL A 252 6.96 29.77 11.94
N MET A 253 6.20 29.15 12.86
CA MET A 253 6.33 29.38 14.30
C MET A 253 7.72 29.03 14.82
N ARG A 254 8.35 27.96 14.29
CA ARG A 254 9.71 27.56 14.69
C ARG A 254 10.81 28.39 14.02
N TRP A 255 10.58 28.82 12.77
CA TRP A 255 11.55 29.53 11.92
C TRP A 255 10.85 30.62 11.06
N PRO A 256 10.58 31.81 11.61
CA PRO A 256 9.70 32.82 11.00
C PRO A 256 10.11 33.39 9.62
N ASN A 257 11.37 33.20 9.20
CA ASN A 257 11.92 33.69 7.93
C ASN A 257 12.12 32.57 6.91
N THR A 258 11.18 31.62 6.84
CA THR A 258 11.23 30.44 5.96
C THR A 258 10.26 30.57 4.80
N ASP A 259 10.75 30.59 3.56
CA ASP A 259 9.91 30.36 2.39
C ASP A 259 9.64 28.85 2.29
N PHE A 260 8.41 28.42 2.54
CA PHE A 260 8.06 27.00 2.55
C PHE A 260 8.39 26.30 1.23
N PHE A 261 8.18 26.94 0.08
CA PHE A 261 8.38 26.32 -1.22
C PHE A 261 9.86 26.27 -1.65
N LYS A 262 10.70 27.18 -1.12
CA LYS A 262 12.13 27.27 -1.47
C LYS A 262 13.10 26.72 -0.42
N ASN A 263 12.71 26.68 0.86
CA ASN A 263 13.59 26.32 1.97
C ASN A 263 13.24 25.00 2.66
N VAL A 264 12.07 24.42 2.38
CA VAL A 264 11.65 23.11 2.91
C VAL A 264 11.78 22.04 1.84
N LEU A 265 12.45 20.94 2.19
CA LEU A 265 12.36 19.67 1.49
C LEU A 265 11.23 18.85 2.12
N LEU A 266 10.12 18.67 1.41
CA LEU A 266 9.03 17.80 1.80
C LEU A 266 9.31 16.38 1.31
N VAL A 267 9.37 15.44 2.23
CA VAL A 267 9.51 14.01 1.95
C VAL A 267 8.23 13.31 2.39
N LEU A 268 7.55 12.64 1.46
CA LEU A 268 6.26 11.98 1.69
C LEU A 268 6.40 10.45 1.71
N THR A 269 5.79 9.79 2.69
CA THR A 269 5.74 8.32 2.73
C THR A 269 4.80 7.75 1.67
N PHE A 270 5.11 6.55 1.19
CA PHE A 270 4.26 5.82 0.25
C PHE A 270 4.33 4.30 0.51
N PRO A 271 3.25 3.53 0.31
CA PRO A 271 3.35 2.07 0.38
C PRO A 271 4.22 1.51 -0.75
N ALA A 272 4.97 0.43 -0.49
CA ALA A 272 5.80 -0.23 -1.52
C ALA A 272 4.96 -1.02 -2.54
N GLU A 273 3.69 -1.27 -2.21
CA GLU A 273 2.71 -2.01 -3.00
C GLU A 273 2.03 -1.12 -4.05
N TYR A 274 2.13 0.21 -3.92
CA TYR A 274 1.35 1.15 -4.72
C TYR A 274 2.09 1.51 -6.01
N SER A 275 1.41 1.35 -7.13
CA SER A 275 1.98 1.49 -8.48
C SER A 275 2.44 2.92 -8.82
N GLU A 276 3.29 3.05 -9.84
CA GLU A 276 3.80 4.33 -10.35
C GLU A 276 2.68 5.33 -10.68
N LYS A 277 1.56 4.84 -11.20
CA LYS A 277 0.35 5.64 -11.45
C LYS A 277 -0.22 6.25 -10.17
N ALA A 278 -0.18 5.50 -9.06
CA ALA A 278 -0.62 5.97 -7.75
C ALA A 278 0.34 7.04 -7.19
N ARG A 279 1.67 6.91 -7.39
CA ARG A 279 2.65 7.92 -6.95
C ARG A 279 2.54 9.21 -7.77
N SER A 280 2.35 9.10 -9.09
CA SER A 280 2.03 10.23 -9.96
C SER A 280 0.74 10.94 -9.55
N THR A 281 -0.31 10.17 -9.22
CA THR A 281 -1.57 10.71 -8.66
C THR A 281 -1.35 11.40 -7.30
N MET A 282 -0.45 10.88 -6.46
CA MET A 282 -0.09 11.51 -5.19
C MET A 282 0.65 12.84 -5.41
N ARG A 283 1.61 12.90 -6.35
CA ARG A 283 2.30 14.14 -6.75
C ARG A 283 1.32 15.22 -7.22
N GLU A 284 0.33 14.84 -8.03
CA GLU A 284 -0.80 15.70 -8.43
C GLU A 284 -1.62 16.18 -7.21
N CYS A 285 -1.94 15.29 -6.26
CA CYS A 285 -2.68 15.67 -5.06
C CYS A 285 -1.89 16.62 -4.14
N VAL A 286 -0.58 16.42 -3.99
CA VAL A 286 0.32 17.28 -3.19
C VAL A 286 0.45 18.68 -3.82
N TYR A 287 0.51 18.77 -5.15
CA TYR A 287 0.45 20.04 -5.88
C TYR A 287 -0.90 20.75 -5.70
N ASN A 288 -2.02 20.07 -5.91
CA ASN A 288 -3.36 20.64 -5.78
C ASN A 288 -3.78 20.95 -4.32
N ALA A 289 -3.10 20.36 -3.33
CA ALA A 289 -3.17 20.74 -1.91
C ALA A 289 -2.36 22.02 -1.59
N GLY A 290 -1.57 22.53 -2.55
CA GLY A 290 -0.71 23.70 -2.38
C GLY A 290 0.52 23.42 -1.52
N LEU A 291 1.00 22.17 -1.45
CA LEU A 291 2.22 21.80 -0.71
C LEU A 291 3.50 22.01 -1.54
N ILE A 292 3.38 21.97 -2.88
CA ILE A 292 4.40 22.41 -3.84
C ILE A 292 3.79 23.39 -4.85
N ASN A 293 4.63 24.22 -5.45
CA ASN A 293 4.26 25.27 -6.40
C ASN A 293 4.55 24.91 -7.88
N ASP A 294 5.19 23.78 -8.12
CA ASP A 294 5.39 23.14 -9.43
C ASP A 294 5.16 21.63 -9.24
N ILE A 295 4.41 21.01 -10.16
CA ILE A 295 4.17 19.55 -10.18
C ILE A 295 5.50 18.76 -10.26
N ASN A 296 6.49 19.30 -10.96
CA ASN A 296 7.82 18.75 -11.13
C ASN A 296 8.81 19.18 -10.04
N SER A 297 8.35 19.86 -8.98
CA SER A 297 9.26 20.41 -7.96
C SER A 297 10.13 19.31 -7.34
N THR A 298 11.45 19.56 -7.35
CA THR A 298 12.45 18.72 -6.68
C THR A 298 12.38 18.84 -5.15
N THR A 299 11.65 19.84 -4.62
CA THR A 299 11.38 19.98 -3.18
C THR A 299 10.31 19.01 -2.65
N LEU A 300 9.63 18.26 -3.53
CA LEU A 300 8.92 17.03 -3.15
C LEU A 300 9.78 15.81 -3.49
N GLN A 301 10.05 15.00 -2.47
CA GLN A 301 10.62 13.66 -2.59
C GLN A 301 9.66 12.64 -1.95
N PHE A 302 9.84 11.36 -2.30
CA PHE A 302 9.12 10.26 -1.69
C PHE A 302 10.08 9.34 -0.93
N ILE A 303 9.54 8.42 -0.13
CA ILE A 303 10.23 7.25 0.41
C ILE A 303 9.18 6.18 0.70
N THR A 304 9.51 4.89 0.61
CA THR A 304 8.53 3.88 1.06
C THR A 304 8.44 3.80 2.59
N GLU A 305 7.23 3.58 3.11
CA GLU A 305 6.96 3.37 4.55
C GLU A 305 7.96 2.39 5.21
N PRO A 306 8.21 1.18 4.67
CA PRO A 306 9.22 0.26 5.21
C PRO A 306 10.68 0.73 5.06
N GLU A 307 11.01 1.58 4.09
CA GLU A 307 12.35 2.17 3.98
C GLU A 307 12.58 3.21 5.07
N ALA A 308 11.60 4.08 5.32
CA ALA A 308 11.64 5.05 6.41
C ALA A 308 11.77 4.35 7.77
N ALA A 309 10.93 3.34 8.03
CA ALA A 309 11.03 2.52 9.24
C ALA A 309 12.42 1.88 9.40
N ALA A 310 13.00 1.31 8.32
CA ALA A 310 14.35 0.76 8.34
C ALA A 310 15.43 1.82 8.64
N ILE A 311 15.33 3.02 8.04
CA ILE A 311 16.28 4.12 8.27
C ILE A 311 16.24 4.60 9.73
N CYS A 312 15.07 4.66 10.37
CA CYS A 312 14.99 4.95 11.80
C CYS A 312 15.60 3.80 12.65
N CYS A 313 15.27 2.55 12.34
CA CYS A 313 15.81 1.38 13.04
C CYS A 313 17.33 1.22 12.90
N MET A 314 17.96 1.75 11.83
CA MET A 314 19.42 1.78 11.68
C MET A 314 20.15 2.58 12.78
N LYS A 315 19.47 3.48 13.51
CA LYS A 315 20.08 4.09 14.72
C LYS A 315 20.24 3.07 15.84
N LEU A 316 19.25 2.22 16.08
CA LEU A 316 19.31 1.14 17.08
C LEU A 316 20.44 0.15 16.79
N LEU A 317 20.73 -0.13 15.52
CA LEU A 317 21.85 -1.03 15.16
C LEU A 317 23.20 -0.53 15.71
N ARG A 318 23.38 0.80 15.85
CA ARG A 318 24.58 1.40 16.45
C ARG A 318 24.57 1.33 17.98
N GLU A 319 23.38 1.34 18.60
CA GLU A 319 23.19 1.16 20.05
C GLU A 319 23.48 -0.29 20.51
N HIS A 320 23.40 -1.26 19.59
CA HIS A 320 23.73 -2.69 19.82
C HIS A 320 25.10 -3.12 19.24
N ASP A 321 26.00 -2.16 18.94
CA ASP A 321 27.34 -2.40 18.36
C ASP A 321 27.36 -3.28 17.08
N LEU A 322 26.27 -3.28 16.30
CA LEU A 322 26.13 -4.12 15.11
C LEU A 322 26.92 -3.54 13.92
N LYS A 323 27.83 -4.35 13.38
CA LYS A 323 28.77 -3.94 12.32
C LYS A 323 28.08 -3.76 10.97
N THR A 324 28.63 -2.88 10.13
CA THR A 324 28.27 -2.76 8.70
C THR A 324 28.28 -4.13 8.03
N GLY A 325 27.22 -4.45 7.28
CA GLY A 325 26.99 -5.78 6.69
C GLY A 325 26.14 -6.73 7.54
N THR A 326 25.71 -6.34 8.74
CA THR A 326 24.71 -7.11 9.52
C THR A 326 23.34 -7.04 8.85
N ASN A 327 22.75 -8.19 8.52
CA ASN A 327 21.37 -8.28 8.05
C ASN A 327 20.40 -8.02 9.22
N PHE A 328 19.30 -7.31 8.95
CA PHE A 328 18.24 -7.07 9.93
C PHE A 328 16.86 -7.10 9.27
N MET A 329 15.84 -7.31 10.10
CA MET A 329 14.43 -7.32 9.72
C MET A 329 13.70 -6.23 10.50
N VAL A 330 12.91 -5.43 9.79
CA VAL A 330 11.89 -4.56 10.38
C VAL A 330 10.56 -5.31 10.36
N VAL A 331 9.86 -5.31 11.47
CA VAL A 331 8.47 -5.76 11.57
C VAL A 331 7.66 -4.53 11.92
N ASP A 332 7.06 -3.90 10.93
CA ASP A 332 6.10 -2.82 11.18
C ASP A 332 4.75 -3.43 11.59
N CYS A 333 4.10 -2.84 12.58
CA CYS A 333 2.81 -3.26 13.12
C CYS A 333 1.93 -2.03 13.20
N GLY A 334 1.38 -1.66 12.04
CA GLY A 334 0.56 -0.47 11.87
C GLY A 334 -0.83 -0.60 12.51
N GLY A 335 -1.77 0.21 12.02
CA GLY A 335 -3.19 -0.04 12.27
C GLY A 335 -3.65 -1.28 11.53
N GLY A 336 -3.90 -1.12 10.23
CA GLY A 336 -4.54 -2.12 9.38
C GLY A 336 -3.61 -3.21 8.81
N THR A 337 -2.29 -3.03 8.89
CA THR A 337 -1.29 -3.90 8.24
C THR A 337 -0.17 -4.35 9.18
N VAL A 338 0.54 -5.41 8.79
CA VAL A 338 1.79 -5.86 9.41
C VAL A 338 2.78 -6.12 8.29
N ASP A 339 3.84 -5.31 8.23
CA ASP A 339 4.73 -5.25 7.08
C ASP A 339 6.15 -5.66 7.47
N LEU A 340 6.54 -6.84 7.01
CA LEU A 340 7.86 -7.43 7.30
C LEU A 340 8.84 -7.10 6.17
N THR A 341 9.90 -6.36 6.51
CA THR A 341 10.95 -5.96 5.57
C THR A 341 12.31 -6.43 6.05
N THR A 342 12.79 -7.51 5.44
CA THR A 342 14.14 -8.06 5.69
C THR A 342 15.12 -7.52 4.65
N ARG A 343 16.21 -6.88 5.10
CA ARG A 343 17.31 -6.49 4.19
C ARG A 343 18.11 -7.76 3.82
N LYS A 344 17.69 -8.38 2.71
CA LYS A 344 17.94 -9.78 2.28
C LYS A 344 17.45 -10.84 3.29
N LEU A 345 16.44 -11.70 3.07
CA LEU A 345 15.26 -11.84 2.18
C LEU A 345 14.41 -13.03 2.79
N ILE A 346 13.22 -13.53 2.40
CA ILE A 346 12.29 -13.38 1.26
C ILE A 346 10.83 -13.56 1.81
N ASN A 347 9.83 -13.01 1.12
CA ASN A 347 8.38 -13.31 1.22
C ASN A 347 7.60 -12.93 2.51
N ARG A 348 6.27 -12.91 2.36
CA ARG A 348 5.30 -12.17 3.18
C ARG A 348 4.10 -13.04 3.59
N ASN A 349 3.43 -12.64 4.67
CA ASN A 349 2.04 -13.02 4.98
C ASN A 349 1.26 -11.77 5.40
N HIS A 350 -0.01 -11.64 5.03
CA HIS A 350 -0.83 -10.48 5.39
C HIS A 350 -1.62 -10.70 6.68
N LEU A 351 -1.68 -9.68 7.54
CA LEU A 351 -2.47 -9.63 8.77
C LEU A 351 -3.25 -8.32 8.83
N GLY A 352 -4.57 -8.40 8.95
CA GLY A 352 -5.46 -7.24 9.10
C GLY A 352 -5.48 -6.66 10.53
N GLU A 353 -6.16 -5.50 10.67
CA GLU A 353 -6.09 -4.58 11.81
C GLU A 353 -5.97 -5.25 13.19
N ILE A 354 -4.79 -5.11 13.81
CA ILE A 354 -4.50 -5.66 15.14
C ILE A 354 -5.37 -4.99 16.22
N THR A 355 -5.65 -3.69 16.06
CA THR A 355 -6.46 -2.87 16.98
C THR A 355 -7.91 -3.41 17.09
N GLU A 356 -8.63 -3.48 15.96
CA GLU A 356 -9.99 -4.00 15.90
C GLU A 356 -10.02 -5.47 16.35
N ARG A 357 -9.11 -6.32 15.86
CA ARG A 357 -9.07 -7.75 16.22
C ARG A 357 -8.94 -8.01 17.73
N PHE A 358 -8.23 -7.16 18.47
CA PHE A 358 -8.14 -7.27 19.94
C PHE A 358 -9.47 -6.93 20.62
N LEU A 359 -10.08 -5.80 20.27
CA LEU A 359 -11.37 -5.38 20.81
C LEU A 359 -12.50 -6.35 20.42
N TRP A 360 -12.55 -6.81 19.17
CA TRP A 360 -13.54 -7.76 18.67
C TRP A 360 -13.41 -9.12 19.35
N LYS A 361 -12.20 -9.56 19.70
CA LYS A 361 -11.99 -10.77 20.52
C LYS A 361 -12.49 -10.59 21.96
N LYS A 362 -12.32 -9.41 22.55
CA LYS A 362 -12.75 -9.11 23.94
C LYS A 362 -14.26 -8.87 24.07
N LEU A 363 -14.90 -8.30 23.06
CA LEU A 363 -16.29 -7.81 23.11
C LEU A 363 -17.25 -8.72 22.30
N GLY A 364 -16.75 -9.48 21.34
CA GLY A 364 -17.51 -10.34 20.43
C GLY A 364 -17.73 -9.70 19.06
N HIS A 365 -17.58 -10.48 17.99
CA HIS A 365 -17.64 -9.99 16.61
C HIS A 365 -19.00 -9.33 16.30
N SER A 366 -20.09 -10.07 16.52
CA SER A 366 -21.46 -9.60 16.28
C SER A 366 -21.83 -8.39 17.15
N ALA A 367 -21.27 -8.29 18.37
CA ALA A 367 -21.50 -7.13 19.23
C ALA A 367 -20.85 -5.86 18.67
N MET A 368 -19.66 -5.99 18.08
CA MET A 368 -18.95 -4.90 17.43
C MET A 368 -19.55 -4.54 16.07
N GLU A 369 -20.08 -5.50 15.31
CA GLU A 369 -20.83 -5.24 14.08
C GLU A 369 -22.13 -4.46 14.38
N LEU A 370 -22.93 -4.92 15.34
CA LEU A 370 -24.16 -4.21 15.75
C LEU A 370 -23.85 -2.80 16.31
N LEU A 371 -22.75 -2.64 17.04
CA LEU A 371 -22.28 -1.31 17.48
C LEU A 371 -21.86 -0.43 16.30
N LYS A 372 -21.18 -0.99 15.30
CA LYS A 372 -20.73 -0.29 14.07
C LYS A 372 -21.91 0.19 13.23
N GLU A 373 -22.93 -0.66 13.04
CA GLU A 373 -24.12 -0.36 12.25
C GLU A 373 -25.04 0.66 12.93
N ASN A 374 -25.35 0.46 14.21
CA ASN A 374 -26.38 1.24 14.90
C ASN A 374 -25.82 2.47 15.63
N HIS A 375 -24.56 2.42 16.06
CA HIS A 375 -23.94 3.42 16.93
C HIS A 375 -22.48 3.72 16.54
N TYR A 376 -22.22 3.86 15.24
CA TYR A 376 -20.88 4.10 14.66
C TYR A 376 -20.02 5.12 15.44
N GLY A 377 -20.61 6.23 15.88
CA GLY A 377 -19.89 7.25 16.68
C GLY A 377 -19.41 6.72 18.04
N GLN A 378 -20.16 5.87 18.72
CA GLN A 378 -19.71 5.23 19.97
C GLN A 378 -18.62 4.18 19.68
N MET A 379 -18.71 3.43 18.58
CA MET A 379 -17.61 2.55 18.14
C MET A 379 -16.33 3.37 17.86
N GLN A 380 -16.43 4.49 17.15
CA GLN A 380 -15.27 5.37 16.90
C GLN A 380 -14.73 6.03 18.17
N TYR A 381 -15.58 6.38 19.15
CA TYR A 381 -15.13 6.88 20.45
C TYR A 381 -14.36 5.79 21.24
N LEU A 382 -14.85 4.55 21.26
CA LEU A 382 -14.14 3.40 21.83
C LEU A 382 -12.75 3.19 21.18
N ILE A 383 -12.70 3.21 19.84
CA ILE A 383 -11.46 3.02 19.08
C ILE A 383 -10.47 4.16 19.36
N GLN A 384 -10.94 5.41 19.43
CA GLN A 384 -10.11 6.55 19.82
C GLN A 384 -9.57 6.40 21.25
N GLU A 385 -10.39 6.01 22.23
CA GLU A 385 -9.95 5.81 23.62
C GLU A 385 -8.91 4.69 23.72
N PHE A 386 -9.13 3.55 23.06
CA PHE A 386 -8.14 2.47 22.97
C PHE A 386 -6.82 2.96 22.40
N ASN A 387 -6.86 3.69 21.28
CA ASN A 387 -5.66 4.21 20.61
C ASN A 387 -4.92 5.22 21.50
N ARG A 388 -5.65 6.14 22.15
CA ARG A 388 -5.14 7.15 23.08
C ARG A 388 -4.37 6.53 24.25
N GLN A 389 -4.95 5.53 24.90
CA GLN A 389 -4.46 4.98 26.15
C GLN A 389 -3.43 3.85 25.96
N CYS A 390 -3.57 3.04 24.90
CA CYS A 390 -2.75 1.85 24.71
C CYS A 390 -1.78 1.91 23.53
N LYS A 391 -2.19 2.53 22.41
CA LYS A 391 -1.37 2.55 21.18
C LYS A 391 -0.37 3.71 21.19
N PHE A 392 -0.82 4.91 21.55
CA PHE A 392 0.03 6.10 21.52
C PHE A 392 0.98 6.21 22.73
N GLN A 393 0.65 5.57 23.85
CA GLN A 393 1.55 5.44 25.02
C GLN A 393 2.63 4.35 24.86
N PHE A 394 2.74 3.73 23.68
CA PHE A 394 3.67 2.61 23.48
C PHE A 394 5.12 3.07 23.31
N THR A 395 5.98 2.73 24.26
CA THR A 395 7.44 3.02 24.26
C THR A 395 8.32 1.81 23.94
N GLY A 396 7.75 0.61 23.86
CA GLY A 396 8.48 -0.66 23.79
C GLY A 396 8.79 -1.30 25.15
N GLU A 397 8.76 -0.55 26.26
CA GLU A 397 9.22 -1.03 27.56
C GLU A 397 8.11 -1.63 28.44
N VAL A 398 8.30 -2.87 28.87
CA VAL A 398 7.32 -3.61 29.70
C VAL A 398 7.22 -3.05 31.13
N GLN A 399 8.28 -2.43 31.65
CA GLN A 399 8.30 -1.90 33.03
C GLN A 399 7.57 -0.57 33.18
N GLY A 400 7.49 0.24 32.12
CA GLY A 400 6.76 1.52 32.13
C GLY A 400 5.27 1.39 31.85
N PHE A 401 4.83 0.34 31.16
CA PHE A 401 3.43 0.21 30.72
C PHE A 401 2.53 -0.38 31.80
N ARG A 402 1.72 0.47 32.43
CA ARG A 402 0.59 0.06 33.26
C ARG A 402 -0.55 -0.47 32.36
N PRO A 403 -1.23 -1.58 32.70
CA PRO A 403 -2.48 -1.93 32.05
C PRO A 403 -3.47 -0.77 32.13
N TYR A 404 -4.16 -0.47 31.04
CA TYR A 404 -5.30 0.45 31.08
C TYR A 404 -6.59 -0.37 31.25
N ASN A 405 -7.36 -0.04 32.28
CA ASN A 405 -8.63 -0.68 32.56
C ASN A 405 -9.75 0.18 31.96
N LEU A 406 -10.42 -0.35 30.95
CA LEU A 406 -11.48 0.34 30.23
C LEU A 406 -12.84 -0.07 30.78
N TYR A 407 -13.49 0.81 31.53
CA TYR A 407 -14.87 0.65 31.98
C TYR A 407 -15.82 0.97 30.83
N LEU A 408 -16.50 -0.05 30.30
CA LEU A 408 -17.41 0.10 29.16
C LEU A 408 -18.66 0.92 29.53
N ASP A 409 -19.07 0.90 30.79
CA ASP A 409 -20.20 1.66 31.35
C ASP A 409 -20.05 3.17 31.20
N ASP A 410 -18.87 3.70 31.51
CA ASP A 410 -18.57 5.13 31.39
C ASP A 410 -18.21 5.54 29.96
N THR A 411 -17.68 4.60 29.17
CA THR A 411 -17.14 4.88 27.82
C THR A 411 -18.23 4.77 26.74
N ILE A 412 -18.98 3.66 26.71
CA ILE A 412 -19.93 3.27 25.66
C ILE A 412 -21.06 2.37 26.20
N PRO A 413 -21.90 2.83 27.16
CA PRO A 413 -22.88 1.99 27.86
C PRO A 413 -23.91 1.30 26.96
N VAL A 414 -24.05 1.73 25.70
CA VAL A 414 -24.94 1.08 24.72
C VAL A 414 -24.47 -0.33 24.34
N ILE A 415 -23.17 -0.65 24.45
CA ILE A 415 -22.64 -1.95 24.00
C ILE A 415 -23.22 -3.13 24.80
N LYS A 416 -23.70 -2.88 26.03
CA LYS A 416 -24.35 -3.88 26.88
C LYS A 416 -25.54 -4.60 26.24
N GLN A 417 -26.21 -3.96 25.29
CA GLN A 417 -27.37 -4.57 24.61
C GLN A 417 -26.97 -5.53 23.49
N TYR A 418 -25.69 -5.56 23.08
CA TYR A 418 -25.19 -6.41 22.00
C TYR A 418 -24.25 -7.52 22.45
N ILE A 419 -23.61 -7.41 23.63
CA ILE A 419 -22.77 -8.49 24.16
C ILE A 419 -23.66 -9.58 24.79
N THR A 420 -23.46 -10.82 24.32
CA THR A 420 -24.20 -12.02 24.70
C THR A 420 -23.24 -13.20 24.97
N GLY A 421 -23.76 -14.31 25.50
CA GLY A 421 -22.99 -15.53 25.75
C GLY A 421 -21.86 -15.37 26.77
N GLU A 422 -20.79 -16.15 26.59
CA GLU A 422 -19.63 -16.19 27.50
C GLU A 422 -18.97 -14.82 27.70
N ASN A 423 -18.82 -14.03 26.63
CA ASN A 423 -18.28 -12.67 26.70
C ASN A 423 -19.12 -11.76 27.62
N ARG A 424 -20.44 -11.98 27.67
CA ARG A 424 -21.32 -11.22 28.56
C ARG A 424 -21.10 -11.62 30.01
N ALA A 425 -21.09 -12.93 30.31
CA ALA A 425 -20.86 -13.43 31.66
C ALA A 425 -19.53 -12.92 32.23
N ILE A 426 -18.44 -13.01 31.45
CA ILE A 426 -17.12 -12.51 31.83
C ILE A 426 -17.15 -11.00 32.13
N LEU A 427 -17.84 -10.19 31.32
CA LEU A 427 -17.92 -8.74 31.55
C LEU A 427 -18.89 -8.36 32.67
N GLU A 428 -19.91 -9.16 32.95
CA GLU A 428 -20.77 -8.96 34.12
C GLU A 428 -20.05 -9.37 35.42
N GLU A 429 -19.14 -10.35 35.38
CA GLU A 429 -18.24 -10.71 36.48
C GLU A 429 -17.12 -9.67 36.72
N THR A 430 -16.61 -8.98 35.69
CA THR A 430 -15.58 -7.93 35.82
C THR A 430 -16.13 -6.50 35.93
N GLU A 431 -17.40 -6.32 36.33
CA GLU A 431 -18.05 -4.99 36.41
C GLU A 431 -17.88 -4.13 35.13
N TRP A 432 -17.87 -4.80 33.97
CA TRP A 432 -17.65 -4.25 32.63
C TRP A 432 -16.28 -3.56 32.42
N GLU A 433 -15.30 -3.91 33.27
CA GLU A 433 -13.89 -3.57 33.11
C GLU A 433 -13.21 -4.47 32.06
N VAL A 434 -12.47 -3.85 31.13
CA VAL A 434 -11.62 -4.55 30.16
C VAL A 434 -10.15 -4.17 30.34
N GLU A 435 -9.32 -5.08 30.86
CA GLU A 435 -7.86 -4.91 30.89
C GLU A 435 -7.28 -4.90 29.46
N LEU A 436 -6.74 -3.75 29.03
CA LEU A 436 -6.16 -3.55 27.70
C LEU A 436 -4.66 -3.85 27.68
N VAL A 437 -4.32 -5.12 27.43
CA VAL A 437 -2.93 -5.64 27.40
C VAL A 437 -2.43 -6.05 26.01
N LEU A 438 -2.78 -5.28 24.98
CA LEU A 438 -2.35 -5.58 23.60
C LEU A 438 -0.83 -5.71 23.46
N LEU A 439 -0.06 -4.85 24.13
CA LEU A 439 1.41 -4.82 24.02
C LEU A 439 2.07 -6.12 24.49
N LYS A 440 1.58 -6.69 25.61
CA LYS A 440 2.04 -8.01 26.10
C LYS A 440 1.80 -9.09 25.03
N HIS A 441 0.70 -9.01 24.28
CA HIS A 441 0.37 -9.99 23.24
C HIS A 441 1.24 -9.85 21.98
N VAL A 442 1.38 -8.64 21.43
CA VAL A 442 2.18 -8.40 20.21
C VAL A 442 3.66 -8.73 20.47
N GLN A 443 4.24 -8.22 21.55
CA GLN A 443 5.65 -8.52 21.89
C GLN A 443 5.87 -10.00 22.19
N LYS A 444 4.95 -10.66 22.90
CA LYS A 444 5.06 -12.11 23.17
C LYS A 444 4.99 -12.90 21.87
N ARG A 445 4.10 -12.55 20.93
CA ARG A 445 4.00 -13.24 19.64
C ARG A 445 5.27 -13.05 18.81
N ILE A 446 5.75 -11.82 18.64
CA ILE A 446 7.01 -11.55 17.92
C ILE A 446 8.19 -12.31 18.55
N LYS A 447 8.28 -12.37 19.88
CA LYS A 447 9.30 -13.18 20.56
C LYS A 447 9.12 -14.68 20.30
N GLN A 448 7.92 -15.24 20.42
CA GLN A 448 7.67 -16.66 20.13
C GLN A 448 8.07 -17.04 18.69
N GLU A 449 7.67 -16.24 17.71
CA GLU A 449 7.95 -16.52 16.28
C GLU A 449 9.42 -16.29 15.89
N PHE A 450 10.12 -15.31 16.48
CA PHE A 450 11.42 -14.87 15.97
C PHE A 450 12.61 -15.03 16.93
N GLN A 451 12.43 -15.25 18.24
CA GLN A 451 13.56 -15.35 19.20
C GLN A 451 14.50 -16.54 18.92
N HIS A 452 14.04 -17.52 18.15
CA HIS A 452 14.84 -18.69 17.73
C HIS A 452 15.50 -18.47 16.35
N ILE A 453 15.22 -17.35 15.69
CA ILE A 453 15.71 -16.99 14.35
C ILE A 453 16.68 -15.80 14.43
N VAL A 454 16.40 -14.79 15.28
CA VAL A 454 17.21 -13.58 15.43
C VAL A 454 17.81 -13.44 16.82
N ARG A 455 19.09 -13.05 16.89
CA ARG A 455 19.85 -12.87 18.14
C ARG A 455 19.32 -11.73 19.02
N ILE A 456 18.75 -10.69 18.42
CA ILE A 456 18.29 -9.48 19.10
C ILE A 456 16.91 -9.10 18.54
N ILE A 457 15.95 -8.84 19.43
CA ILE A 457 14.67 -8.21 19.11
C ILE A 457 14.65 -6.88 19.88
N SER A 458 14.71 -5.76 19.17
CA SER A 458 14.71 -4.42 19.72
C SER A 458 13.56 -3.59 19.14
N ILE A 459 13.12 -2.56 19.87
CA ILE A 459 11.98 -1.70 19.52
C ILE A 459 12.47 -0.26 19.67
N PRO A 460 12.19 0.66 18.72
CA PRO A 460 12.53 2.08 18.89
C PRO A 460 11.84 2.66 20.12
N SER A 461 12.55 3.49 20.90
CA SER A 461 12.03 4.12 22.13
C SER A 461 10.81 5.03 21.92
N LYS A 462 10.59 5.48 20.69
CA LYS A 462 9.33 6.08 20.23
C LYS A 462 8.91 5.43 18.90
N PRO A 463 8.26 4.26 18.92
CA PRO A 463 7.95 3.49 17.71
C PRO A 463 6.86 4.17 16.87
N MET A 464 5.91 4.86 17.52
CA MET A 464 4.82 5.62 16.88
C MET A 464 5.27 6.77 15.96
N VAL A 465 6.56 7.13 15.94
CA VAL A 465 7.15 8.15 15.06
C VAL A 465 8.36 7.62 14.27
N ALA A 466 8.55 6.30 14.23
CA ALA A 466 9.71 5.70 13.57
C ALA A 466 9.71 6.00 12.06
N ILE A 467 8.54 5.95 11.42
CA ILE A 467 8.38 6.30 10.01
C ILE A 467 8.74 7.77 9.80
N GLU A 468 8.06 8.72 10.47
CA GLU A 468 8.30 10.16 10.30
C GLU A 468 9.76 10.56 10.54
N ARG A 469 10.40 10.01 11.59
CA ARG A 469 11.81 10.28 11.89
C ARG A 469 12.74 9.67 10.84
N GLY A 470 12.42 8.49 10.32
CA GLY A 470 13.14 7.85 9.20
C GLY A 470 13.04 8.66 7.91
N THR A 471 11.84 9.15 7.60
CA THR A 471 11.54 10.03 6.45
C THR A 471 12.33 11.34 6.53
N VAL A 472 12.41 11.98 7.71
CA VAL A 472 13.29 13.15 7.93
C VAL A 472 14.77 12.77 7.79
N MET A 473 15.21 11.64 8.36
CA MET A 473 16.61 11.18 8.23
C MET A 473 17.01 10.92 6.77
N TYR A 474 16.10 10.42 5.94
CA TYR A 474 16.33 10.24 4.51
C TYR A 474 16.51 11.59 3.79
N GLY A 475 15.59 12.54 3.96
CA GLY A 475 15.73 13.86 3.35
C GLY A 475 16.96 14.64 3.84
N LEU A 476 17.34 14.47 5.12
CA LEU A 476 18.60 15.00 5.64
C LEU A 476 19.82 14.36 4.96
N SER A 477 19.77 13.06 4.66
CA SER A 477 20.87 12.36 3.98
C SER A 477 21.10 12.83 2.55
N MET A 478 20.05 13.26 1.83
CA MET A 478 20.15 13.83 0.47
C MET A 478 21.02 15.11 0.41
N ASN A 479 21.09 15.85 1.53
CA ASN A 479 21.93 17.04 1.69
C ASN A 479 23.36 16.72 2.14
N SER A 480 23.74 15.45 2.19
CA SER A 480 25.09 14.97 2.53
C SER A 480 25.62 14.01 1.47
N ASP A 481 26.94 13.81 1.41
CA ASP A 481 27.54 12.83 0.49
C ASP A 481 27.36 11.36 0.95
N SER A 482 26.73 11.16 2.10
CA SER A 482 26.46 9.84 2.69
C SER A 482 25.07 9.31 2.32
N ASN A 483 24.94 8.76 1.10
CA ASN A 483 23.75 8.01 0.68
C ASN A 483 23.39 6.90 1.70
N VAL A 484 22.27 7.06 2.41
CA VAL A 484 21.79 6.06 3.41
C VAL A 484 21.34 4.76 2.75
N ILE A 485 20.86 4.83 1.49
CA ILE A 485 20.61 3.65 0.66
C ILE A 485 21.82 3.47 -0.27
N ALA A 486 22.73 2.56 0.11
CA ALA A 486 23.90 2.23 -0.73
C ALA A 486 23.53 1.31 -1.91
N SER A 487 22.61 0.38 -1.69
CA SER A 487 22.17 -0.60 -2.69
C SER A 487 20.71 -1.04 -2.54
N ARG A 488 20.12 -1.45 -3.66
CA ARG A 488 18.78 -2.03 -3.80
C ARG A 488 18.87 -3.49 -4.23
N ILE A 489 17.81 -4.26 -4.02
CA ILE A 489 17.62 -5.60 -4.60
C ILE A 489 16.50 -5.44 -5.63
N LEU A 490 16.71 -5.88 -6.87
CA LEU A 490 15.70 -5.68 -7.91
C LEU A 490 14.48 -6.59 -7.68
N LYS A 491 13.29 -5.99 -7.62
CA LYS A 491 11.98 -6.66 -7.52
C LYS A 491 11.60 -7.41 -8.81
N TYR A 492 12.12 -6.94 -9.95
CA TYR A 492 11.82 -7.41 -11.30
C TYR A 492 13.09 -7.73 -12.08
N THR A 493 12.95 -8.59 -13.09
CA THR A 493 13.92 -8.81 -14.17
C THR A 493 13.66 -7.76 -15.26
N TYR A 494 14.70 -7.10 -15.73
CA TYR A 494 14.62 -6.04 -16.75
C TYR A 494 15.41 -6.43 -18.00
N GLY A 495 14.89 -6.06 -19.17
CA GLY A 495 15.49 -6.38 -20.46
C GLY A 495 14.92 -5.57 -21.60
N VAL A 496 15.57 -5.63 -22.77
CA VAL A 496 15.13 -4.90 -23.98
C VAL A 496 14.65 -5.84 -25.07
N LYS A 497 13.68 -5.39 -25.87
CA LYS A 497 13.25 -6.10 -27.06
C LYS A 497 14.35 -6.10 -28.12
N VAL A 498 14.76 -7.27 -28.58
CA VAL A 498 15.76 -7.45 -29.65
C VAL A 498 15.23 -8.34 -30.76
N ARG A 499 15.52 -7.97 -32.02
CA ARG A 499 15.12 -8.75 -33.19
C ARG A 499 16.30 -9.57 -33.71
N LYS A 500 16.30 -10.88 -33.45
CA LYS A 500 17.37 -11.84 -33.80
C LYS A 500 16.93 -12.71 -34.96
N CYS A 501 17.85 -13.27 -35.74
CA CYS A 501 17.50 -14.26 -36.77
C CYS A 501 16.90 -15.51 -36.11
N TRP A 502 15.81 -16.05 -36.68
CA TRP A 502 15.13 -17.24 -36.14
C TRP A 502 15.96 -18.50 -36.37
N THR A 503 16.16 -19.34 -35.34
CA THR A 503 16.80 -20.66 -35.47
C THR A 503 15.79 -21.80 -35.41
N LYS A 504 16.23 -23.05 -35.64
CA LYS A 504 15.33 -24.22 -35.54
C LYS A 504 14.80 -24.48 -34.12
N ASP A 505 15.47 -23.91 -33.13
CA ASP A 505 15.17 -24.02 -31.70
C ASP A 505 14.11 -22.98 -31.26
N ASP A 506 13.78 -22.03 -32.14
CA ASP A 506 12.84 -20.94 -31.87
C ASP A 506 11.38 -21.31 -32.21
N PRO A 507 10.40 -20.94 -31.37
CA PRO A 507 9.00 -21.21 -31.62
C PRO A 507 8.55 -20.64 -32.97
N ILE A 508 8.13 -21.52 -33.89
CA ILE A 508 7.80 -21.13 -35.27
C ILE A 508 6.63 -20.11 -35.35
N HIS A 509 5.72 -20.13 -34.37
CA HIS A 509 4.62 -19.16 -34.27
C HIS A 509 5.05 -17.74 -33.86
N ARG A 510 6.29 -17.54 -33.40
CA ARG A 510 6.87 -16.21 -33.09
C ARG A 510 7.82 -15.71 -34.19
N LYS A 511 7.92 -16.44 -35.31
CA LYS A 511 8.71 -16.03 -36.47
C LYS A 511 7.99 -14.93 -37.24
N VAL A 512 8.64 -13.79 -37.40
CA VAL A 512 8.14 -12.65 -38.18
C VAL A 512 8.48 -12.80 -39.67
N HIS A 513 7.80 -12.01 -40.52
CA HIS A 513 7.80 -12.16 -41.98
C HIS A 513 9.18 -12.03 -42.64
N ASP A 514 10.11 -11.30 -42.02
CA ASP A 514 11.50 -11.12 -42.51
C ASP A 514 12.42 -12.29 -42.14
N GLY A 515 11.86 -13.38 -41.56
CA GLY A 515 12.59 -14.56 -41.13
C GLY A 515 13.27 -14.42 -39.76
N ARG A 516 13.00 -13.33 -39.03
CA ARG A 516 13.54 -13.09 -37.67
C ARG A 516 12.55 -13.49 -36.57
N ILE A 517 12.93 -13.25 -35.32
CA ILE A 517 12.12 -13.41 -34.12
C ILE A 517 12.43 -12.27 -33.14
N ASP A 518 11.40 -11.79 -32.45
CA ASP A 518 11.53 -10.82 -31.37
C ASP A 518 11.74 -11.55 -30.03
N LYS A 519 12.86 -11.28 -29.35
CA LYS A 519 13.21 -11.87 -28.04
C LYS A 519 13.36 -10.78 -26.96
N PHE A 520 13.26 -11.19 -25.71
CA PHE A 520 13.59 -10.39 -24.53
C PHE A 520 15.07 -10.60 -24.19
N ASP A 521 15.88 -9.55 -24.32
CA ASP A 521 17.29 -9.55 -23.97
C ASP A 521 17.44 -9.13 -22.50
N CYS A 522 17.54 -10.10 -21.60
CA CYS A 522 17.63 -9.87 -20.16
C CYS A 522 18.93 -9.11 -19.81
N LEU A 523 18.80 -7.85 -19.42
CA LEU A 523 19.91 -7.00 -18.96
C LEU A 523 20.29 -7.34 -17.50
N VAL A 524 19.29 -7.60 -16.65
CA VAL A 524 19.49 -7.92 -15.23
C VAL A 524 18.29 -8.64 -14.63
N LYS A 525 18.54 -9.54 -13.69
CA LYS A 525 17.50 -10.38 -13.08
C LYS A 525 16.98 -9.81 -11.75
N ARG A 526 15.72 -10.16 -11.47
CA ARG A 526 15.13 -10.10 -10.13
C ARG A 526 16.06 -10.73 -9.09
N GLY A 527 16.20 -10.10 -7.92
CA GLY A 527 17.08 -10.55 -6.85
C GLY A 527 18.54 -10.08 -6.94
N THR A 528 18.97 -9.50 -8.08
CA THR A 528 20.32 -8.91 -8.19
C THR A 528 20.47 -7.71 -7.23
N PRO A 529 21.54 -7.66 -6.40
CA PRO A 529 21.88 -6.47 -5.63
C PRO A 529 22.59 -5.45 -6.54
N MET A 530 22.05 -4.23 -6.60
CA MET A 530 22.58 -3.12 -7.41
C MET A 530 22.91 -1.94 -6.50
N ASN A 531 24.09 -1.34 -6.65
CA ASN A 531 24.41 -0.08 -5.98
C ASN A 531 23.61 1.07 -6.61
N VAL A 532 23.27 2.08 -5.82
CA VAL A 532 22.55 3.27 -6.32
C VAL A 532 23.37 3.96 -7.41
N ASN A 533 22.72 4.28 -8.54
CA ASN A 533 23.29 4.83 -9.77
C ASN A 533 24.30 3.92 -10.51
N GLN A 534 24.39 2.63 -10.17
CA GLN A 534 25.19 1.67 -10.94
C GLN A 534 24.53 1.37 -12.30
N GLU A 535 25.16 1.79 -13.41
CA GLU A 535 24.69 1.57 -14.78
C GLU A 535 25.17 0.19 -15.30
N ILE A 536 24.24 -0.65 -15.73
CA ILE A 536 24.51 -1.89 -16.49
C ILE A 536 24.45 -1.53 -17.97
N THR A 537 25.46 -1.89 -18.75
CA THR A 537 25.53 -1.52 -20.18
C THR A 537 25.63 -2.75 -21.07
N CYS A 538 24.78 -2.81 -22.11
CA CYS A 538 24.84 -3.83 -23.16
C CYS A 538 24.95 -3.18 -24.55
N THR A 539 25.70 -3.83 -25.45
CA THR A 539 25.94 -3.33 -26.80
C THR A 539 24.99 -3.95 -27.81
N TYR A 540 24.47 -3.12 -28.70
CA TYR A 540 23.59 -3.47 -29.82
C TYR A 540 24.09 -2.84 -31.13
N LEU A 541 23.64 -3.41 -32.24
CA LEU A 541 23.90 -2.90 -33.59
C LEU A 541 22.56 -2.68 -34.33
N PRO A 542 22.50 -1.76 -35.31
CA PRO A 542 21.35 -1.60 -36.19
C PRO A 542 21.01 -2.91 -36.92
N LEU A 543 19.73 -3.07 -37.25
CA LEU A 543 19.20 -4.29 -37.89
C LEU A 543 19.54 -4.36 -39.39
N TYR A 544 19.74 -3.18 -40.00
CA TYR A 544 20.11 -2.97 -41.41
C TYR A 544 21.10 -1.81 -41.52
N PRO A 545 22.03 -1.80 -42.50
CA PRO A 545 23.02 -0.73 -42.63
C PRO A 545 22.43 0.66 -42.89
N THR A 546 21.30 0.75 -43.60
CA THR A 546 20.62 2.00 -43.95
C THR A 546 19.69 2.53 -42.86
N GLN A 547 19.68 1.93 -41.66
CA GLN A 547 18.73 2.27 -40.61
C GLN A 547 19.06 3.65 -39.99
N THR A 548 18.17 4.61 -40.19
CA THR A 548 18.29 6.00 -39.68
C THR A 548 17.71 6.21 -38.29
N LYS A 549 17.10 5.19 -37.67
CA LYS A 549 16.51 5.28 -36.33
C LYS A 549 16.40 3.92 -35.64
N VAL A 550 16.72 3.88 -34.35
CA VAL A 550 16.53 2.73 -33.46
C VAL A 550 15.58 3.10 -32.32
N VAL A 551 14.73 2.15 -31.93
CA VAL A 551 13.81 2.28 -30.79
C VAL A 551 14.03 1.10 -29.85
N PHE A 552 14.55 1.39 -28.66
CA PHE A 552 14.69 0.40 -27.60
C PHE A 552 13.39 0.35 -26.79
N TYR A 553 12.76 -0.82 -26.76
CA TYR A 553 11.59 -1.08 -25.92
C TYR A 553 12.09 -1.76 -24.65
N LEU A 554 12.01 -1.05 -23.52
CA LEU A 554 12.43 -1.54 -22.21
C LEU A 554 11.25 -2.26 -21.54
N TYR A 555 11.46 -3.52 -21.21
CA TYR A 555 10.47 -4.42 -20.62
C TYR A 555 10.92 -4.89 -19.22
N TYR A 556 9.94 -5.28 -18.40
CA TYR A 556 10.17 -5.85 -17.07
C TYR A 556 9.16 -6.95 -16.73
N THR A 557 9.57 -7.93 -15.92
CA THR A 557 8.74 -9.07 -15.48
C THR A 557 9.14 -9.55 -14.09
N GLN A 558 8.26 -10.28 -13.40
CA GLN A 558 8.61 -10.98 -12.15
C GLN A 558 9.35 -12.31 -12.41
N GLU A 559 9.29 -12.84 -13.64
CA GLU A 559 9.93 -14.09 -14.00
C GLU A 559 11.46 -13.98 -14.05
N TYR A 560 12.15 -15.08 -13.73
CA TYR A 560 13.61 -15.10 -13.60
C TYR A 560 14.34 -15.45 -14.91
N ASP A 561 13.66 -16.19 -15.81
CA ASP A 561 14.24 -16.78 -17.03
C ASP A 561 13.42 -16.50 -18.29
N ALA A 562 12.66 -15.39 -18.32
CA ALA A 562 11.86 -14.99 -19.48
C ALA A 562 12.71 -14.82 -20.75
N GLN A 563 12.18 -15.23 -21.91
CA GLN A 563 12.88 -15.29 -23.20
C GLN A 563 12.28 -14.38 -24.29
N TYR A 564 10.99 -14.04 -24.19
CA TYR A 564 10.26 -13.28 -25.20
C TYR A 564 9.41 -12.14 -24.59
N CYS A 565 9.15 -11.10 -25.37
CA CYS A 565 8.48 -9.87 -24.88
C CYS A 565 6.94 -9.98 -24.77
N ASP A 566 6.38 -11.11 -25.20
CA ASP A 566 4.97 -11.48 -25.23
C ASP A 566 4.61 -12.59 -24.21
N GLU A 567 5.52 -12.89 -23.27
CA GLU A 567 5.26 -13.84 -22.18
C GLU A 567 4.29 -13.30 -21.12
N PRO A 568 3.49 -14.16 -20.46
CA PRO A 568 2.65 -13.77 -19.33
C PRO A 568 3.43 -13.03 -18.24
N GLY A 569 2.86 -11.92 -17.74
CA GLY A 569 3.49 -11.09 -16.72
C GLY A 569 4.55 -10.10 -17.23
N MET A 570 4.95 -10.18 -18.51
CA MET A 570 5.83 -9.19 -19.14
C MET A 570 5.12 -7.84 -19.33
N LYS A 571 5.79 -6.75 -18.97
CA LYS A 571 5.27 -5.38 -19.05
C LYS A 571 6.25 -4.46 -19.76
N LEU A 572 5.75 -3.57 -20.61
CA LEU A 572 6.56 -2.48 -21.19
C LEU A 572 6.71 -1.36 -20.16
N LEU A 573 7.95 -1.03 -19.79
CA LEU A 573 8.27 0.14 -18.94
C LEU A 573 8.35 1.43 -19.78
N GLY A 574 8.90 1.35 -20.99
CA GLY A 574 8.96 2.51 -21.88
C GLY A 574 9.69 2.27 -23.20
N LYS A 575 9.80 3.35 -24.00
CA LYS A 575 10.48 3.35 -25.30
C LYS A 575 11.53 4.47 -25.34
N LEU A 576 12.76 4.15 -25.68
CA LEU A 576 13.85 5.11 -25.85
C LEU A 576 14.28 5.16 -27.32
N ASN A 577 14.22 6.35 -27.91
CA ASN A 577 14.54 6.59 -29.32
C ASN A 577 15.98 7.10 -29.47
N MET A 578 16.62 6.68 -30.56
CA MET A 578 17.88 7.27 -31.05
C MET A 578 17.86 7.31 -32.58
N ASP A 579 18.08 8.50 -33.13
CA ASP A 579 18.27 8.69 -34.56
C ASP A 579 19.75 8.44 -34.92
N LEU A 580 20.01 7.93 -36.14
CA LEU A 580 21.32 7.46 -36.61
C LEU A 580 21.70 8.15 -37.93
N PRO A 581 23.00 8.32 -38.23
CA PRO A 581 23.47 8.91 -39.49
C PRO A 581 23.27 8.00 -40.72
N GLY A 582 22.72 6.78 -40.56
CA GLY A 582 22.43 5.86 -41.67
C GLY A 582 23.65 5.14 -42.25
N ALA A 583 24.77 5.10 -41.50
CA ALA A 583 26.02 4.46 -41.91
C ALA A 583 26.12 2.98 -41.51
N GLY A 584 25.25 2.50 -40.62
CA GLY A 584 25.07 1.07 -40.33
C GLY A 584 26.11 0.40 -39.44
N LEU A 585 27.25 1.06 -39.24
CA LEU A 585 28.34 0.65 -38.36
C LEU A 585 28.27 1.33 -36.97
N ASP A 586 27.18 2.06 -36.69
CA ASP A 586 26.91 2.74 -35.42
C ASP A 586 26.79 1.73 -34.27
N LYS A 587 27.77 1.74 -33.35
CA LYS A 587 27.76 0.85 -32.18
C LYS A 587 26.94 1.50 -31.06
N LEU A 588 25.84 0.88 -30.65
CA LEU A 588 24.92 1.44 -29.66
C LEU A 588 25.09 0.77 -28.30
N SER A 589 25.40 1.56 -27.27
CA SER A 589 25.43 1.12 -25.88
C SER A 589 24.13 1.51 -25.19
N PHE A 590 23.30 0.54 -24.82
CA PHE A 590 22.13 0.74 -23.96
C PHE A 590 22.56 0.58 -22.49
N GLY A 591 22.41 1.65 -21.71
CA GLY A 591 22.65 1.68 -20.27
C GLY A 591 21.35 1.61 -19.46
N LEU A 592 21.37 0.90 -18.34
CA LEU A 592 20.27 0.83 -17.38
C LEU A 592 20.82 1.04 -15.96
N ALA A 593 20.49 2.16 -15.34
CA ALA A 593 20.93 2.53 -14.00
C ALA A 593 19.76 2.63 -13.01
N PHE A 594 19.98 2.17 -11.79
CA PHE A 594 18.96 2.15 -10.74
C PHE A 594 19.31 3.18 -9.65
N GLY A 595 18.61 4.31 -9.66
CA GLY A 595 18.80 5.41 -8.72
C GLY A 595 18.12 5.20 -7.36
N GLN A 596 17.99 6.27 -6.58
CA GLN A 596 17.28 6.19 -5.29
C GLN A 596 15.79 5.89 -5.48
N MET A 597 15.12 6.53 -6.45
CA MET A 597 13.68 6.33 -6.75
C MET A 597 13.38 6.33 -8.26
N GLU A 598 14.39 6.10 -9.10
CA GLU A 598 14.23 6.11 -10.56
C GLU A 598 15.01 4.98 -11.24
N VAL A 599 14.50 4.51 -12.38
CA VAL A 599 15.22 3.70 -13.35
C VAL A 599 15.61 4.63 -14.50
N THR A 600 16.90 4.93 -14.64
CA THR A 600 17.41 5.70 -15.79
C THR A 600 17.81 4.74 -16.89
N ALA A 601 17.16 4.84 -18.05
CA ALA A 601 17.62 4.19 -19.28
C ALA A 601 18.39 5.21 -20.13
N THR A 602 19.54 4.79 -20.65
CA THR A 602 20.35 5.60 -21.57
C THR A 602 20.67 4.83 -22.84
N VAL A 603 20.88 5.54 -23.94
CA VAL A 603 21.51 4.99 -25.15
C VAL A 603 22.59 5.97 -25.55
N LYS A 604 23.82 5.48 -25.75
CA LYS A 604 24.90 6.22 -26.40
C LYS A 604 25.22 5.55 -27.74
N ASN A 605 25.29 6.33 -28.82
CA ASN A 605 26.00 5.91 -30.02
C ASN A 605 27.50 6.16 -29.78
N GLU A 606 28.30 5.10 -29.75
CA GLU A 606 29.75 5.18 -29.50
C GLU A 606 30.52 5.75 -30.70
N THR A 607 29.91 5.79 -31.89
CA THR A 607 30.53 6.29 -33.12
C THR A 607 30.48 7.82 -33.26
N ASN A 608 29.43 8.47 -32.74
CA ASN A 608 29.24 9.93 -32.82
C ASN A 608 29.02 10.62 -31.45
N GLU A 609 29.16 9.86 -30.36
CA GLU A 609 28.94 10.26 -28.94
C GLU A 609 27.54 10.77 -28.57
N GLN A 610 26.57 10.71 -29.48
CA GLN A 610 25.19 11.14 -29.22
C GLN A 610 24.58 10.29 -28.10
N LYS A 611 24.20 10.91 -26.97
CA LYS A 611 23.54 10.25 -25.84
C LYS A 611 22.08 10.70 -25.70
N SER A 612 21.18 9.73 -25.71
CA SER A 612 19.76 9.87 -25.37
C SER A 612 19.53 9.28 -23.97
N LYS A 613 18.61 9.84 -23.19
CA LYS A 613 18.23 9.28 -21.88
C LYS A 613 16.76 9.52 -21.56
N ILE A 614 16.18 8.62 -20.76
CA ILE A 614 14.86 8.74 -20.16
C ILE A 614 14.90 8.19 -18.74
N ASN A 615 14.21 8.87 -17.83
CA ASN A 615 14.10 8.48 -16.44
C ASN A 615 12.65 8.01 -16.20
N PHE A 616 12.49 6.83 -15.60
CA PHE A 616 11.22 6.30 -15.12
C PHE A 616 11.25 6.34 -13.58
N GLU A 617 10.14 6.63 -12.90
CA GLU A 617 10.09 6.39 -11.44
C GLU A 617 10.18 4.87 -11.14
N PHE A 618 10.65 4.49 -9.95
CA PHE A 618 11.03 3.10 -9.60
C PHE A 618 9.91 2.35 -8.86
N ASP A 619 9.51 1.20 -9.42
CA ASP A 619 8.55 0.24 -8.84
C ASP A 619 9.24 -0.61 -7.74
N VAL A 620 9.16 -0.14 -6.47
CA VAL A 620 9.99 -0.57 -5.30
C VAL A 620 9.75 -1.98 -4.81
#